data_AF-A0A958AWS8-F1
#
_entry.id   AF-A0A958AWS8-F1
#
_cell.length_a   1.000
_cell.length_b   1.000
_cell.length_c   1.000
_cell.angle_alpha   90.00
_cell.angle_beta   90.00
_cell.angle_gamma   90.00
#
_symmetry.space_group_name_H-M   'P 1'
#
loop_
_entity.id
_entity.type
_entity.pdbx_description
1 polymer ?
#
loop_
_entity_poly.entity_id
_entity_poly.type
_entity_poly.pdbx_seq_one_letter_code
_entity_poly.pdbx_strand_id
1 'polypeptide(L)'
;GIALVFLATLALARIHERPIIGVAALAIVMWGLIARYRLPFNMPAGLVALAVGTVIGLALGESSISFEGVGIYVPIPYFGDLMVGLSQLWAHPEVLAIIIPVQIYNFIETMNNVESAESVGDKYPVLACQITDGLGTALGGLFGSPFPTTVYIGHPAYKRLGARAGYALGVGLVFFFGSIFGLVAFMGNLIPQAAVAPILVFVGVSIIGLSYNVVKPQHAIALTVALIPHVSNLVVTKWGSVLGALGSLGVENLPNLTDAQFSEAMLSQGAYVLGQSALSSGAILTGMLWGAFTAYLIDGNF
;
A
#
# COMPACT_ATOMS: atom_id res chain seq x y z
N GLY A 1 -7.08 8.72 -0.60
CA GLY A 1 -7.89 7.50 -0.77
C GLY A 1 -7.18 6.24 -0.35
N ILE A 2 -6.21 5.80 -1.15
CA ILE A 2 -5.50 4.51 -1.02
C ILE A 2 -4.95 4.27 0.40
N ALA A 3 -4.25 5.26 0.96
CA ALA A 3 -3.64 5.13 2.28
C ALA A 3 -4.63 4.76 3.39
N LEU A 4 -5.84 5.33 3.38
CA LEU A 4 -6.86 4.98 4.36
C LEU A 4 -7.54 3.66 3.99
N VAL A 5 -8.07 3.57 2.76
CA VAL A 5 -8.97 2.49 2.35
C VAL A 5 -8.25 1.16 2.12
N PHE A 6 -7.06 1.17 1.51
CA PHE A 6 -6.31 -0.04 1.21
C PHE A 6 -5.22 -0.34 2.23
N LEU A 7 -4.47 0.66 2.70
CA LEU A 7 -3.40 0.39 3.68
C LEU A 7 -3.97 0.22 5.09
N ALA A 8 -4.59 1.25 5.66
CA ALA A 8 -5.04 1.21 7.05
C ALA A 8 -6.19 0.21 7.28
N THR A 9 -7.25 0.24 6.46
CA THR A 9 -8.41 -0.63 6.67
C THR A 9 -8.06 -2.11 6.50
N LEU A 10 -7.28 -2.50 5.47
CA LEU A 10 -6.88 -3.91 5.31
C LEU A 10 -5.85 -4.36 6.33
N ALA A 11 -5.00 -3.46 6.83
CA ALA A 11 -4.11 -3.78 7.94
C ALA A 11 -4.90 -3.99 9.24
N LEU A 12 -5.92 -3.17 9.50
CA LEU A 12 -6.83 -3.37 10.63
C LEU A 12 -7.57 -4.71 10.51
N ALA A 13 -8.07 -5.07 9.33
CA ALA A 13 -8.70 -6.38 9.12
C ALA A 13 -7.75 -7.54 9.50
N ARG A 14 -6.50 -7.50 9.01
CA ARG A 14 -5.46 -8.50 9.34
C ARG A 14 -5.12 -8.54 10.83
N ILE A 15 -5.11 -7.39 11.51
CA ILE A 15 -4.94 -7.32 12.97
C ILE A 15 -6.07 -8.08 13.69
N HIS A 16 -7.30 -7.94 13.23
CA HIS A 16 -8.46 -8.58 13.86
C HIS A 16 -8.58 -10.08 13.57
N GLU A 17 -7.93 -10.60 12.52
CA GLU A 17 -7.81 -12.05 12.29
C GLU A 17 -6.92 -12.74 13.33
N ARG A 18 -5.99 -12.00 13.93
CA ARG A 18 -5.06 -12.45 14.99
C ARG A 18 -4.97 -11.41 16.12
N PRO A 19 -6.05 -11.21 16.88
CA PRO A 19 -6.20 -10.05 17.75
C PRO A 19 -5.17 -10.00 18.89
N ILE A 20 -4.78 -11.13 19.45
CA ILE A 20 -3.83 -11.18 20.58
C ILE A 20 -2.47 -10.59 20.17
N ILE A 21 -1.98 -10.93 18.97
CA ILE A 21 -0.72 -10.41 18.43
C ILE A 21 -0.93 -8.97 17.92
N GLY A 22 -1.93 -8.79 17.06
CA GLY A 22 -2.10 -7.55 16.31
C GLY A 22 -2.55 -6.37 17.16
N VAL A 23 -3.48 -6.58 18.10
CA VAL A 23 -3.98 -5.49 18.97
C VAL A 23 -2.92 -5.06 19.98
N ALA A 24 -2.12 -6.00 20.49
CA ALA A 24 -0.99 -5.67 21.38
C ALA A 24 0.04 -4.78 20.66
N ALA A 25 0.46 -5.16 19.45
CA ALA A 25 1.36 -4.36 18.64
C ALA A 25 0.71 -3.02 18.23
N LEU A 26 -0.59 -3.02 17.90
CA LEU A 26 -1.33 -1.80 17.58
C LEU A 26 -1.38 -0.82 18.75
N ALA A 27 -1.62 -1.27 19.98
CA ALA A 27 -1.64 -0.41 21.15
C ALA A 27 -0.32 0.34 21.33
N ILE A 28 0.81 -0.34 21.13
CA ILE A 28 2.15 0.25 21.22
C ILE A 28 2.38 1.26 20.09
N VAL A 29 1.97 0.94 18.86
CA VAL A 29 2.08 1.84 17.71
C VAL A 29 1.20 3.09 17.91
N MET A 30 -0.04 2.92 18.35
CA MET A 30 -0.95 4.03 18.66
C MET A 30 -0.35 4.93 19.74
N TRP A 31 0.20 4.35 20.80
CA TRP A 31 0.85 5.08 21.90
C TRP A 31 2.06 5.88 21.43
N GLY A 32 3.00 5.23 20.75
CA GLY A 32 4.31 5.80 20.49
C GLY A 32 4.46 6.53 19.15
N LEU A 33 3.80 6.07 18.08
CA LEU A 33 3.92 6.67 16.75
C LEU A 33 2.80 7.67 16.46
N ILE A 34 1.56 7.38 16.91
CA ILE A 34 0.41 8.27 16.69
C ILE A 34 0.32 9.32 17.81
N ALA A 35 0.19 8.89 19.07
CA ALA A 35 0.06 9.78 20.22
C ALA A 35 1.41 10.37 20.68
N ARG A 36 2.53 9.85 20.18
CA ARG A 36 3.90 10.36 20.43
C ARG A 36 4.34 10.34 21.90
N TYR A 37 3.79 9.41 22.67
CA TYR A 37 4.29 9.18 24.01
C TYR A 37 5.61 8.39 23.98
N ARG A 38 6.55 8.77 24.83
CA ARG A 38 7.80 8.03 24.98
C ARG A 38 7.52 6.71 25.68
N LEU A 39 8.12 5.65 25.17
CA LEU A 39 8.18 4.38 25.87
C LEU A 39 9.27 4.41 26.96
N PRO A 40 9.20 3.50 27.95
CA PRO A 40 10.30 3.32 28.90
C PRO A 40 11.64 3.19 28.17
N PHE A 41 12.68 3.82 28.71
CA PHE A 41 14.03 3.85 28.11
C PHE A 41 14.14 4.52 26.73
N ASN A 42 13.11 5.27 26.31
CA ASN A 42 13.08 5.96 25.02
C ASN A 42 13.23 5.01 23.81
N MET A 43 12.74 3.77 23.95
CA MET A 43 12.79 2.78 22.88
C MET A 43 11.89 3.16 21.69
N PRO A 44 12.28 2.85 20.44
CA PRO A 44 11.45 3.09 19.27
C PRO A 44 10.17 2.25 19.31
N ALA A 45 9.01 2.90 19.25
CA ALA A 45 7.72 2.23 19.40
C ALA A 45 7.45 1.15 18.34
N GLY A 46 7.88 1.39 17.08
CA GLY A 46 7.77 0.38 16.03
C GLY A 46 8.58 -0.89 16.35
N LEU A 47 9.79 -0.74 16.89
CA LEU A 47 10.64 -1.87 17.29
C LEU A 47 10.02 -2.64 18.46
N VAL A 48 9.52 -1.92 19.47
CA VAL A 48 8.88 -2.55 20.63
C VAL A 48 7.59 -3.27 20.23
N ALA A 49 6.77 -2.67 19.35
CA ALA A 49 5.57 -3.31 18.83
C ALA A 49 5.89 -4.61 18.10
N LEU A 50 6.92 -4.59 17.25
CA LEU A 50 7.40 -5.76 16.51
C LEU A 50 7.90 -6.85 17.46
N ALA A 51 8.73 -6.49 18.45
CA ALA A 51 9.28 -7.42 19.42
C ALA A 51 8.18 -8.08 20.26
N VAL A 52 7.24 -7.29 20.80
CA VAL A 52 6.10 -7.79 21.58
C VAL A 52 5.24 -8.71 20.73
N GLY A 53 4.88 -8.29 19.51
CA GLY A 53 4.08 -9.12 18.61
C GLY A 53 4.77 -10.44 18.24
N THR A 54 6.08 -10.41 18.03
CA THR A 54 6.89 -11.60 17.74
C THR A 54 6.97 -12.54 18.95
N VAL A 55 7.19 -12.02 20.16
CA VAL A 55 7.20 -12.84 21.40
C VAL A 55 5.85 -13.52 21.62
N ILE A 56 4.75 -12.79 21.42
CA ILE A 56 3.40 -13.38 21.51
C ILE A 56 3.20 -14.44 20.41
N GLY A 57 3.62 -14.15 19.17
CA GLY A 57 3.53 -15.10 18.06
C GLY A 57 4.28 -16.40 18.32
N LEU A 58 5.49 -16.31 18.88
CA LEU A 58 6.28 -17.47 19.30
C LEU A 58 5.58 -18.25 20.42
N ALA A 59 5.02 -17.56 21.42
CA ALA A 59 4.30 -18.20 22.53
C ALA A 59 3.02 -18.92 22.07
N LEU A 60 2.35 -18.43 21.03
CA LEU A 60 1.15 -19.04 20.45
C LEU A 60 1.45 -20.10 19.38
N GLY A 61 2.72 -20.27 18.99
CA GLY A 61 3.11 -21.17 17.90
C GLY A 61 2.77 -20.66 16.48
N GLU A 62 2.42 -19.38 16.35
CA GLU A 62 2.17 -18.72 15.05
C GLU A 62 3.44 -18.18 14.39
N SER A 63 4.57 -18.26 15.09
CA SER A 63 5.88 -17.85 14.60
C SER A 63 6.90 -18.91 14.94
N SER A 64 7.95 -19.02 14.13
CA SER A 64 9.00 -20.02 14.33
C SER A 64 10.37 -19.44 14.04
N ILE A 65 11.37 -19.93 14.77
CA ILE A 65 12.77 -19.64 14.46
C ILE A 65 13.21 -20.73 13.49
N SER A 66 13.15 -20.43 12.19
CA SER A 66 13.61 -21.32 11.13
C SER A 66 14.66 -20.62 10.28
N PHE A 67 15.83 -21.25 10.17
CA PHE A 67 16.91 -20.83 9.26
C PHE A 67 16.75 -21.44 7.87
N GLU A 68 15.64 -22.10 7.59
CA GLU A 68 15.31 -22.59 6.25
C GLU A 68 15.20 -21.40 5.28
N GLY A 69 15.89 -21.50 4.15
CA GLY A 69 16.01 -20.40 3.19
C GLY A 69 17.07 -19.36 3.53
N VAL A 70 17.82 -19.49 4.64
CA VAL A 70 19.04 -18.71 4.86
C VAL A 70 20.16 -19.32 4.02
N GLY A 71 20.82 -18.48 3.23
CA GLY A 71 21.79 -18.92 2.24
C GLY A 71 22.49 -17.73 1.61
N ILE A 72 23.20 -17.93 0.50
CA ILE A 72 23.80 -16.85 -0.28
C ILE A 72 23.11 -16.79 -1.64
N TYR A 73 22.35 -15.73 -1.86
CA TYR A 73 21.58 -15.44 -3.06
C TYR A 73 22.14 -14.19 -3.72
N VAL A 74 23.12 -14.38 -4.60
CA VAL A 74 23.72 -13.27 -5.34
C VAL A 74 22.67 -12.73 -6.34
N PRO A 75 22.48 -11.40 -6.45
CA PRO A 75 21.58 -10.84 -7.44
C PRO A 75 22.15 -11.10 -8.84
N ILE A 76 21.48 -11.97 -9.60
CA ILE A 76 21.85 -12.31 -10.97
C ILE A 76 20.82 -11.68 -11.92
N PRO A 77 21.23 -11.01 -13.00
CA PRO A 77 20.30 -10.47 -13.98
C PRO A 77 19.51 -11.58 -14.72
N TYR A 78 18.20 -11.40 -14.86
CA TYR A 78 17.24 -12.30 -15.51
C TYR A 78 17.08 -11.97 -17.01
N PHE A 79 18.20 -11.85 -17.76
CA PHE A 79 18.15 -11.44 -19.17
C PHE A 79 17.32 -12.38 -20.07
N GLY A 80 17.42 -13.69 -19.85
CA GLY A 80 16.68 -14.68 -20.64
C GLY A 80 15.16 -14.53 -20.44
N ASP A 81 14.72 -14.51 -19.20
CA ASP A 81 13.31 -14.36 -18.85
C ASP A 81 12.77 -12.98 -19.22
N LEU A 82 13.59 -11.93 -19.16
CA LEU A 82 13.22 -10.60 -19.63
C LEU A 82 12.91 -10.60 -21.14
N MET A 83 13.75 -11.26 -21.95
CA MET A 83 13.50 -11.37 -23.39
C MET A 83 12.26 -12.20 -23.71
N VAL A 84 12.01 -13.27 -22.94
CA VAL A 84 10.77 -14.04 -23.04
C VAL A 84 9.58 -13.17 -22.67
N GLY A 85 9.63 -12.43 -21.56
CA GLY A 85 8.58 -11.50 -21.14
C GLY A 85 8.27 -10.43 -22.18
N LEU A 86 9.30 -9.88 -22.84
CA LEU A 86 9.12 -8.96 -23.97
C LEU A 86 8.46 -9.64 -25.16
N SER A 87 8.84 -10.88 -25.50
CA SER A 87 8.18 -11.62 -26.59
C SER A 87 6.70 -11.88 -26.29
N GLN A 88 6.37 -12.19 -25.03
CA GLN A 88 4.99 -12.39 -24.58
C GLN A 88 4.19 -11.09 -24.61
N LEU A 89 4.81 -9.96 -24.24
CA LEU A 89 4.19 -8.64 -24.34
C LEU A 89 3.81 -8.29 -25.80
N TRP A 90 4.65 -8.68 -26.77
CA TRP A 90 4.36 -8.50 -28.19
C TRP A 90 3.28 -9.45 -28.70
N ALA A 91 3.24 -10.68 -28.19
CA ALA A 91 2.22 -11.67 -28.54
C ALA A 91 0.84 -11.32 -27.93
N HIS A 92 0.84 -10.66 -26.77
CA HIS A 92 -0.33 -10.28 -26.00
C HIS A 92 -0.36 -8.76 -25.73
N PRO A 93 -0.49 -7.93 -26.78
CA PRO A 93 -0.47 -6.47 -26.63
C PRO A 93 -1.62 -5.95 -25.76
N GLU A 94 -2.70 -6.71 -25.57
CA GLU A 94 -3.79 -6.41 -24.65
C GLU A 94 -3.32 -6.17 -23.20
N VAL A 95 -2.19 -6.77 -22.80
CA VAL A 95 -1.60 -6.55 -21.47
C VAL A 95 -1.15 -5.10 -21.29
N LEU A 96 -0.81 -4.39 -22.37
CA LEU A 96 -0.49 -2.96 -22.32
C LEU A 96 -1.68 -2.11 -21.86
N ALA A 97 -2.92 -2.55 -22.10
CA ALA A 97 -4.12 -1.87 -21.60
C ALA A 97 -4.21 -1.90 -20.06
N ILE A 98 -3.47 -2.78 -19.40
CA ILE A 98 -3.35 -2.85 -17.94
C ILE A 98 -2.06 -2.15 -17.49
N ILE A 99 -0.93 -2.44 -18.14
CA ILE A 99 0.38 -1.88 -17.74
C ILE A 99 0.41 -0.37 -17.87
N ILE A 100 -0.06 0.21 -18.99
CA ILE A 100 0.03 1.65 -19.22
C ILE A 100 -0.73 2.43 -18.13
N PRO A 101 -2.00 2.13 -17.80
CA PRO A 101 -2.69 2.78 -16.69
C PRO A 101 -1.99 2.61 -15.34
N VAL A 102 -1.45 1.43 -15.04
CA VAL A 102 -0.70 1.17 -13.79
C VAL A 102 0.56 2.04 -13.71
N GLN A 103 1.27 2.24 -14.83
CA GLN A 103 2.46 3.08 -14.84
C GLN A 103 2.13 4.58 -14.82
N ILE A 104 1.03 5.01 -15.45
CA ILE A 104 0.53 6.39 -15.29
C ILE A 104 0.17 6.64 -13.82
N TYR A 105 -0.43 5.67 -13.15
CA TYR A 105 -0.69 5.74 -11.72
C TYR A 105 0.62 5.90 -10.92
N ASN A 106 1.62 5.05 -11.19
CA ASN A 106 2.91 5.13 -10.49
C ASN A 106 3.59 6.49 -10.67
N PHE A 107 3.50 7.06 -11.87
CA PHE A 107 3.98 8.41 -12.16
C PHE A 107 3.29 9.46 -11.29
N ILE A 108 1.96 9.42 -11.18
CA ILE A 108 1.17 10.33 -10.33
C ILE A 108 1.55 10.16 -8.86
N GLU A 109 1.78 8.93 -8.41
CA GLU A 109 2.21 8.63 -7.05
C GLU A 109 3.56 9.27 -6.71
N THR A 110 4.54 9.16 -7.61
CA THR A 110 5.83 9.84 -7.44
C THR A 110 5.69 11.36 -7.38
N MET A 111 4.81 11.97 -8.19
CA MET A 111 4.53 13.42 -8.09
C MET A 111 3.94 13.79 -6.72
N ASN A 112 2.91 13.07 -6.27
CA ASN A 112 2.23 13.33 -5.00
C ASN A 112 3.20 13.20 -3.81
N ASN A 113 4.15 12.26 -3.87
CA ASN A 113 5.16 12.11 -2.83
C ASN A 113 6.19 13.25 -2.82
N VAL A 114 6.57 13.77 -3.99
CA VAL A 114 7.41 14.97 -4.07
C VAL A 114 6.67 16.19 -3.50
N GLU A 115 5.41 16.40 -3.85
CA GLU A 115 4.58 17.48 -3.28
C GLU A 115 4.42 17.31 -1.76
N SER A 116 4.25 16.07 -1.29
CA SER A 116 4.21 15.77 0.14
C SER A 116 5.51 16.19 0.84
N ALA A 117 6.68 15.97 0.23
CA ALA A 117 7.95 16.44 0.78
C ALA A 117 8.06 17.98 0.79
N GLU A 118 7.57 18.63 -0.26
CA GLU A 118 7.54 20.10 -0.37
C GLU A 118 6.67 20.75 0.71
N SER A 119 5.57 20.08 1.11
CA SER A 119 4.69 20.56 2.19
C SER A 119 5.40 20.73 3.55
N VAL A 120 6.57 20.08 3.73
CA VAL A 120 7.42 20.21 4.93
C VAL A 120 8.78 20.85 4.62
N GLY A 121 8.87 21.57 3.51
CA GLY A 121 10.01 22.41 3.14
C GLY A 121 11.14 21.71 2.39
N ASP A 122 11.00 20.43 2.03
CA ASP A 122 12.02 19.73 1.22
C ASP A 122 11.63 19.74 -0.25
N LYS A 123 12.34 20.54 -1.05
CA LYS A 123 12.10 20.66 -2.49
C LYS A 123 12.98 19.70 -3.27
N TYR A 124 12.36 18.89 -4.11
CA TYR A 124 13.05 17.96 -4.99
C TYR A 124 12.60 18.20 -6.44
N PRO A 125 13.52 18.19 -7.42
CA PRO A 125 13.15 18.33 -8.81
C PRO A 125 12.32 17.12 -9.27
N VAL A 126 11.03 17.33 -9.51
CA VAL A 126 10.06 16.29 -9.90
C VAL A 126 10.58 15.42 -11.04
N LEU A 127 11.14 16.02 -12.10
CA LEU A 127 11.68 15.29 -13.24
C LEU A 127 12.77 14.29 -12.84
N ALA A 128 13.70 14.69 -11.96
CA ALA A 128 14.78 13.82 -11.52
C ALA A 128 14.24 12.67 -10.65
N CYS A 129 13.27 12.95 -9.78
CA CYS A 129 12.59 11.92 -8.99
C CYS A 129 11.90 10.88 -9.89
N GLN A 130 11.18 11.33 -10.92
CA GLN A 130 10.49 10.45 -11.88
C GLN A 130 11.47 9.58 -12.69
N ILE A 131 12.55 10.16 -13.20
CA ILE A 131 13.57 9.40 -13.94
C ILE A 131 14.23 8.37 -13.02
N THR A 132 14.58 8.76 -11.79
CA THR A 132 15.23 7.87 -10.82
C THR A 132 14.32 6.69 -10.47
N ASP A 133 13.02 6.96 -10.27
CA ASP A 133 12.02 5.93 -10.01
C ASP A 133 11.85 4.96 -11.19
N GLY A 134 11.69 5.49 -12.41
CA GLY A 134 11.58 4.67 -13.62
C GLY A 134 12.82 3.80 -13.86
N LEU A 135 14.02 4.35 -13.65
CA LEU A 135 15.27 3.59 -13.72
C LEU A 135 15.35 2.52 -12.63
N GLY A 136 14.93 2.83 -11.41
CA GLY A 136 14.84 1.87 -10.31
C GLY A 136 13.91 0.70 -10.65
N THR A 137 12.75 0.99 -11.24
CA THR A 137 11.81 -0.03 -11.73
C THR A 137 12.42 -0.88 -12.84
N ALA A 138 13.07 -0.27 -13.82
CA ALA A 138 13.71 -1.00 -14.93
C ALA A 138 14.86 -1.90 -14.44
N LEU A 139 15.68 -1.40 -13.52
CA LEU A 139 16.74 -2.19 -12.88
C LEU A 139 16.13 -3.32 -12.05
N GLY A 140 15.09 -3.06 -11.26
CA GLY A 140 14.36 -4.09 -10.52
C GLY A 140 13.85 -5.19 -11.44
N GLY A 141 13.19 -4.83 -12.54
CA GLY A 141 12.70 -5.77 -13.55
C GLY A 141 13.81 -6.61 -14.18
N LEU A 142 14.98 -6.02 -14.45
CA LEU A 142 16.16 -6.75 -14.94
C LEU A 142 16.62 -7.84 -13.95
N PHE A 143 16.49 -7.60 -12.64
CA PHE A 143 16.80 -8.57 -11.59
C PHE A 143 15.58 -9.40 -11.17
N GLY A 144 14.49 -9.41 -11.96
CA GLY A 144 13.33 -10.26 -11.75
C GLY A 144 12.28 -9.72 -10.76
N SER A 145 12.35 -8.45 -10.36
CA SER A 145 11.27 -7.83 -9.57
C SER A 145 10.01 -7.69 -10.42
N PRO A 146 8.87 -8.29 -10.01
CA PRO A 146 7.60 -8.10 -10.70
C PRO A 146 6.87 -6.83 -10.24
N PHE A 147 7.43 -6.11 -9.26
CA PHE A 147 6.81 -4.93 -8.66
C PHE A 147 7.53 -3.64 -9.10
N PRO A 148 6.79 -2.62 -9.56
CA PRO A 148 7.35 -1.30 -9.83
C PRO A 148 7.78 -0.62 -8.53
N THR A 149 8.78 0.27 -8.63
CA THR A 149 9.20 1.13 -7.53
C THR A 149 8.40 2.43 -7.52
N THR A 150 8.43 3.13 -6.38
CA THR A 150 7.97 4.53 -6.27
C THR A 150 8.74 5.24 -5.15
N VAL A 151 8.59 6.56 -5.05
CA VAL A 151 9.13 7.35 -3.94
C VAL A 151 8.42 6.96 -2.63
N TYR A 152 9.17 6.88 -1.53
CA TYR A 152 8.62 6.51 -0.22
C TYR A 152 7.51 7.47 0.23
N ILE A 153 6.31 6.90 0.45
CA ILE A 153 5.15 7.65 0.94
C ILE A 153 5.36 8.06 2.40
N GLY A 154 4.89 9.26 2.75
CA GLY A 154 4.86 9.72 4.14
C GLY A 154 6.14 10.41 4.59
N HIS A 155 6.90 10.99 3.66
CA HIS A 155 8.08 11.83 3.93
C HIS A 155 7.88 12.80 5.11
N PRO A 156 6.77 13.56 5.21
CA PRO A 156 6.50 14.40 6.38
C PRO A 156 6.47 13.65 7.71
N ALA A 157 5.91 12.44 7.74
CA ALA A 157 5.83 11.62 8.95
C ALA A 157 7.21 11.15 9.37
N TYR A 158 8.02 10.63 8.45
CA TYR A 158 9.38 10.19 8.73
C TYR A 158 10.30 11.35 9.11
N LYS A 159 10.19 12.51 8.45
CA LYS A 159 10.93 13.73 8.81
C LYS A 159 10.63 14.17 10.25
N ARG A 160 9.37 14.09 10.68
CA ARG A 160 8.99 14.38 12.08
C ARG A 160 9.56 13.39 13.09
N LEU A 161 9.88 12.17 12.67
CA LEU A 161 10.60 11.17 13.47
C LEU A 161 12.12 11.38 13.46
N GLY A 162 12.63 12.41 12.78
CA GLY A 162 14.06 12.69 12.66
C GLY A 162 14.78 11.88 11.59
N ALA A 163 14.06 11.17 10.72
CA ALA A 163 14.67 10.43 9.61
C ALA A 163 15.34 11.39 8.62
N ARG A 164 16.48 10.95 8.06
CA ARG A 164 17.27 11.66 7.05
C ARG A 164 17.70 10.69 5.95
N ALA A 165 18.44 11.15 4.94
CA ALA A 165 18.93 10.31 3.85
C ALA A 165 19.68 9.05 4.34
N GLY A 166 20.45 9.14 5.43
CA GLY A 166 21.12 7.98 6.03
C GLY A 166 20.18 6.87 6.51
N TYR A 167 18.96 7.22 6.95
CA TYR A 167 17.94 6.23 7.31
C TYR A 167 17.45 5.47 6.07
N ALA A 168 17.13 6.19 4.98
CA ALA A 168 16.70 5.56 3.73
C ALA A 168 17.78 4.66 3.13
N LEU A 169 19.05 5.11 3.14
CA LEU A 169 20.19 4.29 2.72
C LEU A 169 20.36 3.05 3.61
N GLY A 170 20.25 3.22 4.93
CA GLY A 170 20.32 2.10 5.89
C GLY A 170 19.24 1.06 5.62
N VAL A 171 17.99 1.48 5.39
CA VAL A 171 16.90 0.58 5.01
C VAL A 171 17.25 -0.17 3.73
N GLY A 172 17.70 0.53 2.68
CA GLY A 172 18.10 -0.09 1.42
C GLY A 172 19.22 -1.13 1.59
N LEU A 173 20.25 -0.82 2.37
CA LEU A 173 21.35 -1.74 2.66
C LEU A 173 20.89 -2.96 3.46
N VAL A 174 20.05 -2.78 4.47
CA VAL A 174 19.51 -3.88 5.28
C VAL A 174 18.69 -4.84 4.41
N PHE A 175 17.84 -4.33 3.52
CA PHE A 175 17.07 -5.19 2.61
C PHE A 175 17.93 -5.82 1.52
N PHE A 176 18.95 -5.11 1.02
CA PHE A 176 19.88 -5.65 0.03
C PHE A 176 20.69 -6.83 0.60
N PHE A 177 21.38 -6.63 1.72
CA PHE A 177 22.12 -7.71 2.37
C PHE A 177 21.19 -8.77 2.96
N GLY A 178 20.05 -8.36 3.51
CA GLY A 178 19.03 -9.28 4.00
C GLY A 178 18.53 -10.22 2.92
N SER A 179 18.33 -9.72 1.70
CA SER A 179 17.98 -10.55 0.54
C SER A 179 19.12 -11.46 0.12
N ILE A 180 20.36 -10.95 0.06
CA ILE A 180 21.54 -11.76 -0.27
C ILE A 180 21.72 -12.92 0.69
N PHE A 181 21.50 -12.71 1.99
CA PHE A 181 21.69 -13.75 2.99
C PHE A 181 20.43 -14.60 3.25
N GLY A 182 19.34 -14.38 2.52
CA GLY A 182 18.07 -15.07 2.75
C GLY A 182 17.39 -14.72 4.09
N LEU A 183 17.84 -13.65 4.75
CA LEU A 183 17.31 -13.21 6.04
C LEU A 183 15.87 -12.67 5.94
N VAL A 184 15.43 -12.27 4.74
CA VAL A 184 14.03 -11.89 4.51
C VAL A 184 13.09 -13.08 4.75
N ALA A 185 13.47 -14.28 4.30
CA ALA A 185 12.70 -15.50 4.56
C ALA A 185 12.70 -15.85 6.06
N PHE A 186 13.87 -15.76 6.70
CA PHE A 186 14.00 -15.90 8.16
C PHE A 186 13.07 -14.95 8.92
N MET A 187 13.08 -13.66 8.56
CA MET A 187 12.20 -12.66 9.18
C MET A 187 10.71 -12.96 8.93
N GLY A 188 10.36 -13.51 7.76
CA GLY A 188 9.00 -13.93 7.44
C GLY A 188 8.48 -15.07 8.31
N ASN A 189 9.35 -16.00 8.71
CA ASN A 189 9.02 -17.09 9.64
C ASN A 189 8.95 -16.62 11.10
N LEU A 190 9.82 -15.67 11.46
CA LEU A 190 9.96 -15.17 12.82
C LEU A 190 8.89 -14.15 13.20
N ILE A 191 8.51 -13.27 12.27
CA ILE A 191 7.65 -12.12 12.55
C ILE A 191 6.26 -12.41 11.97
N PRO A 192 5.22 -12.56 12.81
CA PRO A 192 3.88 -12.80 12.33
C PRO A 192 3.35 -11.56 11.61
N GLN A 193 2.62 -11.75 10.51
CA GLN A 193 2.09 -10.64 9.71
C GLN A 193 1.25 -9.65 10.53
N ALA A 194 0.53 -10.17 11.54
CA ALA A 194 -0.27 -9.36 12.46
C ALA A 194 0.56 -8.38 13.31
N ALA A 195 1.85 -8.67 13.57
CA ALA A 195 2.74 -7.77 14.30
C ALA A 195 3.27 -6.61 13.42
N VAL A 196 3.35 -6.82 12.10
CA VAL A 196 3.81 -5.80 11.14
C VAL A 196 2.66 -4.89 10.70
N ALA A 197 1.45 -5.43 10.59
CA ALA A 197 0.26 -4.72 10.11
C ALA A 197 -0.01 -3.36 10.80
N PRO A 198 0.19 -3.17 12.12
CA PRO A 198 0.03 -1.88 12.77
C PRO A 198 0.83 -0.72 12.18
N ILE A 199 2.02 -0.98 11.64
CA ILE A 199 2.83 0.05 10.99
C ILE A 199 2.10 0.60 9.76
N LEU A 200 1.42 -0.26 8.99
CA LEU A 200 0.60 0.16 7.85
C LEU A 200 -0.60 1.01 8.28
N VAL A 201 -1.18 0.72 9.45
CA VAL A 201 -2.24 1.57 10.06
C VAL A 201 -1.67 2.95 10.38
N PHE A 202 -0.51 3.02 11.04
CA PHE A 202 0.17 4.29 11.33
C PHE A 202 0.44 5.09 10.05
N VAL A 203 0.99 4.45 9.02
CA VAL A 203 1.28 5.12 7.74
C VAL A 203 0.00 5.63 7.11
N GLY A 204 -1.04 4.79 7.00
CA GLY A 204 -2.32 5.15 6.40
C GLY A 204 -3.03 6.31 7.11
N VAL A 205 -3.11 6.26 8.44
CA VAL A 205 -3.70 7.31 9.28
C VAL A 205 -2.85 8.59 9.25
N SER A 206 -1.52 8.47 9.24
CA SER A 206 -0.64 9.63 9.19
C SER A 206 -0.75 10.37 7.86
N ILE A 207 -0.84 9.65 6.74
CA ILE A 207 -1.00 10.26 5.41
C ILE A 207 -2.32 11.01 5.33
N ILE A 208 -3.43 10.40 5.73
CA ILE A 208 -4.73 11.08 5.66
C ILE A 208 -4.77 12.28 6.61
N GLY A 209 -4.27 12.13 7.84
CA GLY A 209 -4.18 13.23 8.79
C GLY A 209 -3.32 14.37 8.27
N LEU A 210 -2.23 14.08 7.56
CA LEU A 210 -1.41 15.09 6.91
C LEU A 210 -2.15 15.81 5.80
N SER A 211 -2.86 15.09 4.92
CA SER A 211 -3.65 15.69 3.86
C SER A 211 -4.63 16.73 4.40
N TYR A 212 -5.33 16.42 5.50
CA TYR A 212 -6.24 17.38 6.14
C TYR A 212 -5.55 18.61 6.75
N ASN A 213 -4.30 18.47 7.20
CA ASN A 213 -3.56 19.57 7.84
C ASN A 213 -2.89 20.51 6.84
N VAL A 214 -2.61 20.06 5.61
CA VAL A 214 -1.92 20.89 4.59
C VAL A 214 -2.86 21.63 3.65
N VAL A 215 -4.14 21.25 3.62
CA VAL A 215 -5.17 21.96 2.84
C VAL A 215 -5.82 23.07 3.65
N LYS A 216 -6.47 24.02 2.96
CA LYS A 216 -7.30 25.02 3.63
C LYS A 216 -8.42 24.31 4.41
N PRO A 217 -8.82 24.77 5.60
CA PRO A 217 -9.91 24.15 6.37
C PRO A 217 -11.20 23.98 5.58
N GLN A 218 -11.53 24.95 4.72
CA GLN A 218 -12.71 24.90 3.84
C GLN A 218 -12.65 23.75 2.81
N HIS A 219 -11.46 23.29 2.40
CA HIS A 219 -11.28 22.20 1.45
C HIS A 219 -11.29 20.80 2.08
N ALA A 220 -11.49 20.67 3.40
CA ALA A 220 -11.57 19.37 4.06
C ALA A 220 -12.70 18.48 3.49
N ILE A 221 -13.82 19.09 3.07
CA ILE A 221 -14.93 18.37 2.42
C ILE A 221 -14.48 17.79 1.07
N ALA A 222 -13.68 18.53 0.29
CA ALA A 222 -13.16 18.06 -0.98
C ALA A 222 -12.28 16.81 -0.82
N LEU A 223 -11.46 16.74 0.24
CA LEU A 223 -10.70 15.53 0.57
C LEU A 223 -11.63 14.35 0.88
N THR A 224 -12.70 14.57 1.64
CA THR A 224 -13.68 13.52 1.95
C THR A 224 -14.35 13.00 0.68
N VAL A 225 -14.78 13.89 -0.22
CA VAL A 225 -15.38 13.52 -1.51
C VAL A 225 -14.40 12.70 -2.36
N ALA A 226 -13.13 13.09 -2.38
CA ALA A 226 -12.08 12.35 -3.08
C ALA A 226 -11.85 10.92 -2.55
N LEU A 227 -12.29 10.58 -1.33
CA LEU A 227 -12.19 9.23 -0.78
C LEU A 227 -13.25 8.27 -1.33
N ILE A 228 -14.40 8.80 -1.76
CA ILE A 228 -15.59 8.01 -2.11
C ILE A 228 -15.30 6.95 -3.19
N PRO A 229 -14.67 7.28 -4.33
CA PRO A 229 -14.35 6.30 -5.36
C PRO A 229 -13.46 5.15 -4.87
N HIS A 230 -12.56 5.43 -3.93
CA HIS A 230 -11.68 4.40 -3.37
C HIS A 230 -12.43 3.41 -2.49
N VAL A 231 -13.45 3.85 -1.75
CA VAL A 231 -14.30 2.96 -0.94
C VAL A 231 -15.03 1.99 -1.86
N SER A 232 -15.63 2.49 -2.94
CA SER A 232 -16.26 1.67 -3.98
C SER A 232 -15.28 0.68 -4.60
N ASN A 233 -14.06 1.15 -4.89
CA ASN A 233 -13.01 0.31 -5.44
C ASN A 233 -12.64 -0.86 -4.52
N LEU A 234 -12.54 -0.62 -3.21
CA LEU A 234 -12.32 -1.68 -2.25
C LEU A 234 -13.48 -2.68 -2.22
N VAL A 235 -14.73 -2.19 -2.16
CA VAL A 235 -15.93 -3.05 -2.11
C VAL A 235 -15.99 -3.96 -3.34
N VAL A 236 -15.85 -3.41 -4.54
CA VAL A 236 -15.87 -4.17 -5.80
C VAL A 236 -14.74 -5.20 -5.85
N THR A 237 -13.54 -4.81 -5.40
CA THR A 237 -12.39 -5.73 -5.31
C THR A 237 -12.69 -6.90 -4.36
N LYS A 238 -13.36 -6.64 -3.23
CA LYS A 238 -13.72 -7.70 -2.26
C LYS A 238 -14.85 -8.60 -2.76
N TRP A 239 -15.86 -8.08 -3.45
CA TRP A 239 -16.83 -8.92 -4.14
C TRP A 239 -16.17 -9.82 -5.18
N GLY A 240 -15.25 -9.28 -5.99
CA GLY A 240 -14.46 -10.08 -6.94
C GLY A 240 -13.62 -11.15 -6.23
N SER A 241 -13.02 -10.82 -5.07
CA SER A 241 -12.26 -11.78 -4.26
C SER A 241 -13.15 -12.93 -3.75
N VAL A 242 -14.39 -12.64 -3.35
CA VAL A 242 -15.36 -13.65 -2.92
C VAL A 242 -15.72 -14.57 -4.08
N LEU A 243 -16.05 -14.02 -5.25
CA LEU A 243 -16.34 -14.82 -6.44
C LEU A 243 -15.14 -15.68 -6.87
N GLY A 244 -13.93 -15.12 -6.84
CA GLY A 244 -12.70 -15.86 -7.12
C GLY A 244 -12.47 -17.01 -6.15
N ALA A 245 -12.75 -16.81 -4.85
CA ALA A 245 -12.67 -17.86 -3.85
C ALA A 245 -13.73 -18.96 -4.03
N LEU A 246 -14.96 -18.60 -4.44
CA LEU A 246 -15.97 -19.59 -4.79
C LEU A 246 -15.55 -20.41 -6.02
N GLY A 247 -14.92 -19.76 -7.00
CA GLY A 247 -14.40 -20.42 -8.19
C GLY A 247 -13.29 -21.41 -7.86
N SER A 248 -12.37 -21.06 -6.96
CA SER A 248 -11.31 -21.98 -6.52
C SER A 248 -11.84 -23.16 -5.68
N LEU A 249 -13.01 -23.02 -5.06
CA LEU A 249 -13.72 -24.11 -4.39
C LEU A 249 -14.52 -25.00 -5.35
N GLY A 250 -14.51 -24.72 -6.65
CA GLY A 250 -15.17 -25.53 -7.67
C GLY A 250 -16.66 -25.23 -7.86
N VAL A 251 -17.14 -24.05 -7.40
CA VAL A 251 -18.52 -23.62 -7.69
C VAL A 251 -18.63 -23.29 -9.19
N GLU A 252 -19.43 -24.07 -9.90
CA GLU A 252 -19.69 -23.86 -11.32
C GLU A 252 -20.74 -22.76 -11.56
N ASN A 253 -20.73 -22.18 -12.77
CA ASN A 253 -21.68 -21.15 -13.22
C ASN A 253 -21.71 -19.88 -12.35
N LEU A 254 -20.54 -19.46 -11.85
CA LEU A 254 -20.42 -18.19 -11.14
C LEU A 254 -20.71 -17.01 -12.09
N PRO A 255 -21.63 -16.11 -11.73
CA PRO A 255 -21.91 -14.94 -12.53
C PRO A 255 -20.75 -13.95 -12.44
N ASN A 256 -20.55 -13.19 -13.51
CA ASN A 256 -19.73 -11.98 -13.44
C ASN A 256 -20.44 -10.92 -12.61
N LEU A 257 -19.70 -10.03 -11.95
CA LEU A 257 -20.28 -8.92 -11.18
C LEU A 257 -21.23 -8.05 -12.02
N THR A 258 -21.00 -7.97 -13.33
CA THR A 258 -21.80 -7.19 -14.27
C THR A 258 -22.94 -7.98 -14.92
N ASP A 259 -23.16 -9.24 -14.54
CA ASP A 259 -24.30 -10.02 -15.03
C ASP A 259 -25.62 -9.40 -14.54
N ALA A 260 -26.60 -9.27 -15.43
CA ALA A 260 -27.86 -8.59 -15.16
C ALA A 260 -28.64 -9.26 -14.02
N GLN A 261 -28.81 -10.59 -14.07
CA GLN A 261 -29.56 -11.33 -13.06
C GLN A 261 -28.88 -11.27 -11.71
N PHE A 262 -27.56 -11.41 -11.69
CA PHE A 262 -26.78 -11.29 -10.46
C PHE A 262 -26.84 -9.88 -9.88
N SER A 263 -26.74 -8.85 -10.72
CA SER A 263 -26.81 -7.45 -10.29
C SER A 263 -28.16 -7.09 -9.69
N GLU A 264 -29.26 -7.64 -10.22
CA GLU A 264 -30.61 -7.45 -9.69
C GLU A 264 -30.81 -8.19 -8.37
N ALA A 265 -30.31 -9.42 -8.26
CA ALA A 265 -30.31 -10.17 -7.00
C ALA A 265 -29.51 -9.44 -5.91
N MET A 266 -28.34 -8.91 -6.24
CA MET A 266 -27.52 -8.10 -5.32
C MET A 266 -28.23 -6.80 -4.92
N LEU A 267 -28.91 -6.14 -5.86
CA LEU A 267 -29.71 -4.95 -5.57
C LEU A 267 -30.83 -5.24 -4.57
N SER A 268 -31.49 -6.39 -4.66
CA SER A 268 -32.52 -6.81 -3.67
C SER A 268 -31.96 -6.94 -2.25
N GLN A 269 -30.66 -7.15 -2.10
CA GLN A 269 -29.93 -7.22 -0.82
C GLN A 269 -29.28 -5.88 -0.42
N GLY A 270 -29.55 -4.80 -1.17
CA GLY A 270 -28.98 -3.47 -0.93
C GLY A 270 -27.56 -3.27 -1.49
N ALA A 271 -27.05 -4.21 -2.28
CA ALA A 271 -25.75 -4.08 -2.92
C ALA A 271 -25.88 -3.48 -4.34
N TYR A 272 -25.56 -2.20 -4.46
CA TYR A 272 -25.60 -1.43 -5.71
C TYR A 272 -24.42 -1.77 -6.66
N VAL A 273 -24.34 -3.00 -7.16
CA VAL A 273 -23.14 -3.51 -7.87
C VAL A 273 -22.76 -2.67 -9.09
N LEU A 274 -23.72 -2.30 -9.94
CA LEU A 274 -23.46 -1.48 -11.13
C LEU A 274 -22.93 -0.09 -10.75
N GLY A 275 -23.57 0.58 -9.79
CA GLY A 275 -23.14 1.90 -9.31
C GLY A 275 -21.77 1.88 -8.65
N GLN A 276 -21.51 0.89 -7.79
CA GLN A 276 -20.21 0.71 -7.14
C GLN A 276 -19.12 0.37 -8.16
N SER A 277 -19.42 -0.42 -9.19
CA SER A 277 -18.47 -0.77 -10.26
C SER A 277 -18.11 0.46 -11.12
N ALA A 278 -19.10 1.29 -11.46
CA ALA A 278 -18.87 2.54 -12.17
C ALA A 278 -18.00 3.50 -11.34
N LEU A 279 -18.30 3.65 -10.04
CA LEU A 279 -17.58 4.53 -9.13
C LEU A 279 -16.17 4.02 -8.76
N SER A 280 -15.99 2.70 -8.74
CA SER A 280 -14.69 2.02 -8.55
C SER A 280 -13.72 2.27 -9.70
N SER A 281 -14.24 2.44 -10.93
CA SER A 281 -13.44 2.53 -12.14
C SER A 281 -12.62 3.83 -12.13
N GLY A 282 -11.29 3.69 -12.24
CA GLY A 282 -10.39 4.83 -12.21
C GLY A 282 -10.40 5.62 -10.89
N ALA A 283 -10.70 4.96 -9.75
CA ALA A 283 -10.92 5.60 -8.45
C ALA A 283 -9.92 6.69 -8.05
N ILE A 284 -8.64 6.56 -8.44
CA ILE A 284 -7.61 7.57 -8.20
C ILE A 284 -7.87 8.84 -9.00
N LEU A 285 -8.02 8.72 -10.33
CA LEU A 285 -8.29 9.84 -11.22
C LEU A 285 -9.64 10.48 -10.88
N THR A 286 -10.67 9.64 -10.72
CA THR A 286 -12.01 10.09 -10.32
C THR A 286 -11.98 10.81 -8.98
N GLY A 287 -11.27 10.26 -7.98
CA GLY A 287 -11.11 10.89 -6.67
C GLY A 287 -10.39 12.24 -6.74
N MET A 288 -9.31 12.34 -7.51
CA MET A 288 -8.60 13.61 -7.72
C MET A 288 -9.46 14.65 -8.44
N LEU A 289 -10.15 14.25 -9.51
CA LEU A 289 -11.03 15.14 -10.27
C LEU A 289 -12.20 15.63 -9.41
N TRP A 290 -12.83 14.74 -8.63
CA TRP A 290 -13.93 15.12 -7.75
C TRP A 290 -13.46 15.99 -6.59
N GLY A 291 -12.29 15.71 -6.03
CA GLY A 291 -11.65 16.55 -5.02
C GLY A 291 -11.36 17.94 -5.56
N ALA A 292 -10.71 18.02 -6.72
CA ALA A 292 -10.43 19.29 -7.39
C ALA A 292 -11.72 20.05 -7.68
N PHE A 293 -12.68 19.43 -8.37
CA PHE A 293 -13.97 20.03 -8.68
C PHE A 293 -14.67 20.58 -7.42
N THR A 294 -14.72 19.81 -6.35
CA THR A 294 -15.32 20.25 -5.08
C THR A 294 -14.56 21.44 -4.47
N ALA A 295 -13.23 21.45 -4.52
CA ALA A 295 -12.42 22.58 -4.04
C ALA A 295 -12.65 23.85 -4.87
N TYR A 296 -12.76 23.73 -6.20
CA TYR A 296 -13.06 24.84 -7.10
C TYR A 296 -14.46 25.43 -6.84
N LEU A 297 -15.46 24.58 -6.62
CA LEU A 297 -16.80 25.02 -6.21
C LEU A 297 -16.79 25.78 -4.88
N ILE A 298 -16.04 25.29 -3.90
CA ILE A 298 -15.91 25.95 -2.58
C ILE A 298 -15.25 27.31 -2.72
N ASP A 299 -14.25 27.43 -3.60
CA ASP A 299 -13.56 28.71 -3.86
C ASP A 299 -14.36 29.65 -4.79
N GLY A 300 -15.50 29.20 -5.34
CA GLY A 300 -16.32 29.98 -6.27
C GLY A 300 -15.70 30.17 -7.66
N ASN A 301 -14.72 29.33 -8.02
CA ASN A 301 -14.03 29.36 -9.30
C ASN A 301 -14.66 28.32 -10.25
N PHE A 302 -15.52 28.78 -11.16
CA PHE A 302 -16.21 27.94 -12.14
C PHE A 302 -15.42 27.78 -13.44
#